data_AF-H9GEN3-F1
#
_entry.id   AF-H9GEN3-F1
#
_cell.length_a   1.000
_cell.length_b   1.000
_cell.length_c   1.000
_cell.angle_alpha   90.00
_cell.angle_beta   90.00
_cell.angle_gamma   90.00
#
_symmetry.space_group_name_H-M   'P 1'
#
loop_
_entity.id
_entity.type
_entity.pdbx_description
1 polymer ?
#
loop_
_entity_poly.entity_id
_entity_poly.type
_entity_poly.pdbx_seq_one_letter_code
_entity_poly.pdbx_strand_id
1 'polypeptide(L)'
;MGNVTEQRSVPLSGASVWSATGAWSRRAGAREPSANTSYGRTFSWLVNKIKPETELLGWRSSCSVLGLLDIYGFEVFQHNSFEQFCINYCNEKLQQLFIELTLKSEQEEYEAEGVAWETVPYFNNKIICDLVEEKFKGIIAILDEECLRPGDATDATFLEKLEETIKSHPHFLTHKLADAKTRKSLGREEFRLLHYAGEVTYSVAGFLDKNNDLLFRNLKEVNGEAAGQGRGRGPVTWMASILASTLLPSCQAVTQFKTSLSKLMEILMSKEPSYIRCIKLNDAKQPGRFDEVLIRHQVKYLGLMENLRVRRAGFAYRRKYEVFLQRSLFIIILIFIL
;
A
#
# COMPACT_ATOMS: atom_id res chain seq x y z
N MET A 1 11.88 -10.69 -40.26
CA MET A 1 10.97 -10.74 -39.10
C MET A 1 11.46 -11.83 -38.16
N GLY A 2 12.41 -11.52 -37.29
CA GLY A 2 12.92 -12.45 -36.28
C GLY A 2 12.11 -12.33 -34.99
N ASN A 3 11.84 -13.45 -34.33
CA ASN A 3 11.12 -13.50 -33.05
C ASN A 3 11.95 -12.82 -31.94
N VAL A 4 11.64 -11.55 -31.65
CA VAL A 4 12.25 -10.75 -30.58
C VAL A 4 12.01 -11.34 -29.18
N THR A 5 11.08 -12.29 -29.04
CA THR A 5 10.81 -13.01 -27.79
C THR A 5 11.80 -14.16 -27.51
N GLU A 6 12.74 -14.46 -28.42
CA GLU A 6 13.60 -15.65 -28.33
C GLU A 6 15.06 -15.38 -27.95
N GLN A 7 15.51 -14.12 -27.94
CA GLN A 7 16.94 -13.82 -27.78
C GLN A 7 17.21 -12.77 -26.70
N ARG A 8 18.24 -13.02 -25.89
CA ARG A 8 18.78 -12.10 -24.88
C ARG A 8 20.21 -11.72 -25.23
N SER A 9 20.52 -10.43 -25.15
CA SER A 9 21.87 -9.89 -25.22
C SER A 9 22.59 -10.11 -23.88
N VAL A 10 23.73 -10.80 -23.90
CA VAL A 10 24.63 -10.91 -22.74
C VAL A 10 25.87 -10.08 -23.03
N PRO A 11 26.19 -9.06 -22.21
CA PRO A 11 27.39 -8.27 -22.42
C PRO A 11 28.60 -9.04 -21.89
N LEU A 12 29.46 -9.50 -22.81
CA LEU A 12 30.82 -9.93 -22.48
C LEU A 12 31.79 -8.95 -23.14
N SER A 13 32.70 -8.40 -22.33
CA SER A 13 33.84 -7.54 -22.69
C SER A 13 33.94 -7.14 -24.17
N GLY A 14 33.14 -6.15 -24.59
CA GLY A 14 33.25 -5.50 -25.89
C GLY A 14 32.43 -6.06 -27.06
N ALA A 15 31.67 -7.15 -26.90
CA ALA A 15 30.76 -7.65 -27.94
C ALA A 15 29.47 -8.26 -27.35
N SER A 16 28.31 -7.92 -27.92
CA SER A 16 27.02 -8.53 -27.60
C SER A 16 26.83 -9.83 -28.40
N VAL A 17 26.74 -10.96 -27.69
CA VAL A 17 26.41 -12.27 -28.30
C VAL A 17 24.95 -12.58 -28.02
N TRP A 18 24.19 -12.89 -29.08
CA TRP A 18 22.79 -13.32 -28.99
C TRP A 18 22.74 -14.80 -28.66
N SER A 19 22.18 -15.16 -27.49
CA SER A 19 21.96 -16.56 -27.10
C SER A 19 20.50 -16.94 -27.30
N ALA A 20 20.25 -18.09 -27.96
CA ALA A 20 18.91 -18.65 -28.09
C ALA A 20 18.45 -19.18 -26.73
N THR A 21 17.38 -18.61 -26.18
CA THR A 21 16.89 -18.96 -24.85
C THR A 21 16.07 -20.26 -24.88
N GLY A 22 16.54 -21.27 -24.15
CA GLY A 22 15.84 -22.55 -24.01
C GLY A 22 14.53 -22.44 -23.21
N ALA A 23 13.50 -23.07 -23.77
CA ALA A 23 12.25 -23.59 -23.21
C ALA A 23 11.20 -22.59 -22.64
N TRP A 24 10.08 -22.48 -23.37
CA TRP A 24 8.70 -22.08 -23.05
C TRP A 24 8.37 -21.33 -21.74
N SER A 25 8.81 -21.79 -20.56
CA SER A 25 8.56 -21.13 -19.26
C SER A 25 9.10 -19.70 -19.21
N ARG A 26 10.28 -19.45 -19.78
CA ARG A 26 10.88 -18.10 -19.84
C ARG A 26 10.17 -17.17 -20.83
N ARG A 27 9.49 -17.73 -21.83
CA ARG A 27 8.74 -16.98 -22.84
C ARG A 27 7.42 -16.44 -22.29
N ALA A 28 6.76 -17.20 -21.42
CA ALA A 28 5.60 -16.74 -20.65
C ALA A 28 6.00 -15.61 -19.68
N GLY A 29 7.11 -15.80 -18.95
CA GLY A 29 7.63 -14.81 -18.00
C GLY A 29 8.06 -13.46 -18.62
N ALA A 30 8.35 -13.39 -19.92
CA ALA A 30 8.60 -12.12 -20.62
C ALA A 30 7.34 -11.47 -21.22
N ARG A 31 6.29 -12.27 -21.50
CA ARG A 31 5.03 -11.81 -22.11
C ARG A 31 4.14 -11.09 -21.10
N GLU A 32 3.92 -11.65 -19.92
CA GLU A 32 3.02 -11.07 -18.92
C GLU A 32 3.47 -9.69 -18.43
N PRO A 33 4.77 -9.46 -18.16
CA PRO A 33 5.22 -8.15 -17.76
C PRO A 33 4.95 -7.13 -18.89
N SER A 34 5.22 -7.49 -20.16
CA SER A 34 5.03 -6.57 -21.29
C SER A 34 3.58 -6.10 -21.45
N ALA A 35 2.62 -6.97 -21.14
CA ALA A 35 1.19 -6.65 -21.10
C ALA A 35 0.84 -5.74 -19.91
N ASN A 36 1.35 -6.01 -18.71
CA ASN A 36 1.12 -5.19 -17.51
C ASN A 36 1.65 -3.75 -17.69
N THR A 37 2.84 -3.57 -18.25
CA THR A 37 3.37 -2.23 -18.54
C THR A 37 2.56 -1.50 -19.60
N SER A 38 2.14 -2.21 -20.65
CA SER A 38 1.31 -1.62 -21.70
C SER A 38 -0.02 -1.14 -21.12
N TYR A 39 -0.67 -1.99 -20.32
CA TYR A 39 -1.90 -1.64 -19.61
C TYR A 39 -1.71 -0.48 -18.62
N GLY A 40 -0.66 -0.51 -17.79
CA GLY A 40 -0.38 0.54 -16.80
C GLY A 40 -0.12 1.91 -17.45
N ARG A 41 0.52 1.94 -18.62
CA ARG A 41 0.71 3.16 -19.40
C ARG A 41 -0.55 3.64 -20.09
N THR A 42 -1.35 2.72 -20.64
CA THR A 42 -2.68 3.06 -21.19
C THR A 42 -3.59 3.63 -20.10
N PHE A 43 -3.56 3.06 -18.90
CA PHE A 43 -4.29 3.57 -17.74
C PHE A 43 -3.81 4.97 -17.33
N SER A 44 -2.49 5.17 -17.20
CA SER A 44 -1.91 6.48 -16.87
C SER A 44 -2.25 7.54 -17.93
N TRP A 45 -2.23 7.16 -19.21
CA TRP A 45 -2.65 8.02 -20.31
C TRP A 45 -4.13 8.36 -20.22
N LEU A 46 -4.99 7.38 -19.94
CA LEU A 46 -6.43 7.59 -19.78
C LEU A 46 -6.71 8.55 -18.63
N VAL A 47 -6.06 8.37 -17.48
CA VAL A 47 -6.16 9.27 -16.33
C VAL A 47 -5.74 10.69 -16.72
N ASN A 48 -4.62 10.85 -17.43
CA ASN A 48 -4.15 12.16 -17.89
C ASN A 48 -5.05 12.80 -18.95
N LYS A 49 -5.79 11.99 -19.72
CA LYS A 49 -6.80 12.48 -20.66
C LYS A 49 -8.12 12.87 -20.00
N ILE A 50 -8.50 12.17 -18.93
CA ILE A 50 -9.71 12.46 -18.14
C ILE A 50 -9.50 13.66 -17.23
N LYS A 51 -8.27 13.90 -16.75
CA LYS A 51 -7.91 15.17 -16.10
C LYS A 51 -8.36 16.29 -17.03
N PRO A 52 -9.42 17.03 -16.69
CA PRO A 52 -9.95 18.01 -17.61
C PRO A 52 -8.88 19.07 -17.84
N GLU A 53 -9.08 19.92 -18.85
CA GLU A 53 -8.42 21.22 -18.97
C GLU A 53 -8.72 22.15 -17.76
N THR A 54 -8.96 21.63 -16.56
CA THR A 54 -9.15 22.36 -15.31
C THR A 54 -7.90 23.15 -14.93
N GLU A 55 -6.71 22.75 -15.42
CA GLU A 55 -5.50 23.57 -15.30
C GLU A 55 -5.50 24.80 -16.24
N LEU A 56 -6.35 24.83 -17.29
CA LEU A 56 -6.49 25.98 -18.20
C LEU A 56 -7.49 27.03 -17.71
N LEU A 57 -8.38 26.68 -16.77
CA LEU A 57 -9.29 27.64 -16.13
C LEU A 57 -8.61 28.26 -14.91
N GLY A 58 -7.58 29.08 -15.15
CA GLY A 58 -6.82 29.90 -14.20
C GLY A 58 -7.32 29.88 -12.76
N TRP A 59 -7.01 28.80 -12.03
CA TRP A 59 -7.37 28.68 -10.63
C TRP A 59 -6.56 29.73 -9.89
N ARG A 60 -7.23 30.81 -9.46
CA ARG A 60 -6.64 31.85 -8.64
C ARG A 60 -6.02 31.21 -7.41
N SER A 61 -4.87 31.71 -6.97
CA SER A 61 -4.02 31.20 -5.88
C SER A 61 -4.67 31.10 -4.49
N SER A 62 -5.99 31.18 -4.37
CA SER A 62 -6.77 31.19 -3.14
C SER A 62 -7.96 30.19 -3.14
N CYS A 63 -7.97 29.17 -3.99
CA CYS A 63 -9.03 28.15 -3.95
C CYS A 63 -8.70 27.03 -2.94
N SER A 64 -9.60 26.81 -1.99
CA SER A 64 -9.63 25.61 -1.16
C SER A 64 -10.04 24.41 -2.01
N VAL A 65 -9.34 23.28 -1.85
CA VAL A 65 -9.59 22.05 -2.60
C VAL A 65 -10.15 20.98 -1.67
N LEU A 66 -11.31 20.43 -2.02
CA LEU A 66 -11.85 19.21 -1.40
C LEU A 66 -11.31 17.99 -2.14
N GLY A 67 -10.51 17.18 -1.46
CA GLY A 67 -9.97 15.92 -2.00
C GLY A 67 -10.81 14.73 -1.55
N LEU A 68 -11.15 13.85 -2.49
CA LEU A 68 -11.74 12.55 -2.19
C LEU A 68 -10.67 11.48 -2.45
N LEU A 69 -10.38 10.68 -1.44
CA LEU A 69 -9.44 9.56 -1.52
C LEU A 69 -10.22 8.27 -1.35
N ASP A 70 -10.28 7.47 -2.42
CA ASP A 70 -10.81 6.12 -2.39
C ASP A 70 -9.65 5.12 -2.40
N ILE A 71 -9.62 4.25 -1.40
CA ILE A 71 -8.51 3.33 -1.11
C ILE A 71 -9.07 1.96 -0.72
N TYR A 72 -8.32 0.92 -1.08
CA TYR A 72 -8.63 -0.43 -0.67
C TYR A 72 -8.53 -0.57 0.85
N GLY A 73 -9.52 -1.25 1.45
CA GLY A 73 -9.48 -1.61 2.86
C GLY A 73 -8.46 -2.70 3.16
N PHE A 74 -8.29 -3.01 4.44
CA PHE A 74 -7.43 -4.09 4.90
C PHE A 74 -7.91 -5.45 4.34
N GLU A 75 -7.02 -6.24 3.76
CA GLU A 75 -7.34 -7.53 3.12
C GLU A 75 -6.74 -8.70 3.90
N VAL A 76 -7.59 -9.67 4.24
CA VAL A 76 -7.16 -10.95 4.84
C VAL A 76 -7.84 -12.09 4.11
N PHE A 77 -7.09 -12.78 3.28
CA PHE A 77 -7.52 -13.98 2.58
C PHE A 77 -6.87 -15.24 3.18
N GLN A 78 -7.31 -16.40 2.72
CA GLN A 78 -6.67 -17.68 3.06
C GLN A 78 -5.24 -17.76 2.51
N HIS A 79 -5.01 -17.19 1.33
CA HIS A 79 -3.70 -17.09 0.70
C HIS A 79 -3.43 -15.62 0.39
N ASN A 80 -2.49 -15.00 1.12
CA ASN A 80 -2.09 -13.62 0.89
C ASN A 80 -0.73 -13.60 0.19
N SER A 81 -0.62 -12.82 -0.89
CA SER A 81 0.62 -12.65 -1.65
C SER A 81 1.14 -11.21 -1.54
N PHE A 82 2.12 -10.87 -2.38
CA PHE A 82 2.77 -9.56 -2.44
C PHE A 82 1.79 -8.38 -2.57
N GLU A 83 0.69 -8.56 -3.29
CA GLU A 83 -0.34 -7.55 -3.50
C GLU A 83 -1.05 -7.21 -2.18
N GLN A 84 -1.49 -8.22 -1.43
CA GLN A 84 -2.08 -8.02 -0.10
C GLN A 84 -1.08 -7.39 0.86
N PHE A 85 0.20 -7.77 0.78
CA PHE A 85 1.25 -7.16 1.57
C PHE A 85 1.35 -5.64 1.30
N CYS A 86 1.36 -5.22 0.03
CA CYS A 86 1.36 -3.80 -0.34
C CYS A 86 0.10 -3.07 0.13
N ILE A 87 -1.08 -3.69 -0.02
CA ILE A 87 -2.37 -3.12 0.41
C ILE A 87 -2.41 -2.95 1.94
N ASN A 88 -2.00 -3.97 2.68
CA ASN A 88 -2.00 -3.94 4.15
C ASN A 88 -0.95 -2.97 4.70
N TYR A 89 0.22 -2.87 4.06
CA TYR A 89 1.21 -1.85 4.39
C TYR A 89 0.68 -0.42 4.18
N CYS A 90 -0.02 -0.18 3.06
CA CYS A 90 -0.69 1.10 2.83
C CYS A 90 -1.69 1.44 3.93
N ASN A 91 -2.54 0.46 4.30
CA ASN A 91 -3.51 0.61 5.38
C ASN A 91 -2.84 0.85 6.74
N GLU A 92 -1.70 0.21 7.02
CA GLU A 92 -0.93 0.43 8.25
C GLU A 92 -0.46 1.89 8.35
N LYS A 93 0.10 2.44 7.26
CA LYS A 93 0.57 3.83 7.20
C LYS A 93 -0.59 4.83 7.33
N LEU A 94 -1.72 4.54 6.69
CA LEU A 94 -2.92 5.39 6.79
C LEU A 94 -3.51 5.36 8.21
N GLN A 95 -3.50 4.19 8.85
CA GLN A 95 -3.93 4.05 10.24
C GLN A 95 -2.99 4.79 11.19
N GLN A 96 -1.68 4.77 10.93
CA GLN A 96 -0.70 5.56 11.72
C GLN A 96 -1.00 7.05 11.60
N LEU A 97 -1.20 7.54 10.38
CA LEU A 97 -1.54 8.94 10.12
C LEU A 97 -2.86 9.33 10.80
N PHE A 98 -3.87 8.46 10.75
CA PHE A 98 -5.16 8.67 11.42
C PHE A 98 -4.97 8.84 12.93
N ILE A 99 -4.22 7.94 13.57
CA ILE A 99 -3.98 7.98 15.02
C ILE A 99 -3.22 9.26 15.40
N GLU A 100 -2.17 9.59 14.65
CA GLU A 100 -1.35 10.79 14.89
C GLU A 100 -2.17 12.08 14.77
N LEU A 101 -2.92 12.26 13.68
CA LEU A 101 -3.75 13.45 13.49
C LEU A 101 -4.89 13.54 14.50
N THR A 102 -5.51 12.41 14.84
CA THR A 102 -6.59 12.38 15.84
C THR A 102 -6.05 12.77 17.22
N LEU A 103 -4.94 12.18 17.66
CA LEU A 103 -4.33 12.51 18.95
C LEU A 103 -3.85 13.95 19.02
N LYS A 104 -3.22 14.46 17.94
CA LYS A 104 -2.77 15.84 17.87
C LYS A 104 -3.93 16.83 17.96
N SER A 105 -4.99 16.61 17.18
CA SER A 105 -6.19 17.45 17.22
C SER A 105 -6.86 17.45 18.60
N GLU A 106 -6.88 16.30 19.27
CA GLU A 106 -7.42 16.17 20.62
C GLU A 106 -6.56 16.92 21.65
N GLN A 107 -5.23 16.82 21.57
CA GLN A 107 -4.31 17.56 22.45
C GLN A 107 -4.44 19.06 22.29
N GLU A 108 -4.53 19.56 21.04
CA GLU A 108 -4.70 20.97 20.74
C GLU A 108 -6.02 21.52 21.29
N GLU A 109 -7.11 20.74 21.23
CA GLU A 109 -8.41 21.12 21.82
C GLU A 109 -8.35 21.18 23.35
N TYR A 110 -7.72 20.20 24.00
CA TYR A 110 -7.57 20.17 25.45
C TYR A 110 -6.75 21.34 25.99
N GLU A 111 -5.64 21.66 25.32
CA GLU A 111 -4.81 22.82 25.65
C GLU A 111 -5.60 24.12 25.48
N ALA A 112 -6.38 24.23 24.39
CA ALA A 112 -7.23 25.40 24.13
C ALA A 112 -8.35 25.58 25.17
N GLU A 113 -8.90 24.48 25.72
CA GLU A 113 -9.89 24.52 26.80
C GLU A 113 -9.27 24.59 28.19
N GLY A 114 -7.94 24.49 28.33
CA GLY A 114 -7.23 24.50 29.60
C GLY A 114 -7.47 23.24 30.45
N VAL A 115 -7.75 22.11 29.80
CA VAL A 115 -8.08 20.83 30.43
C VAL A 115 -6.82 19.96 30.51
N ALA A 116 -6.58 19.33 31.66
CA ALA A 116 -5.43 18.45 31.85
C ALA A 116 -5.49 17.25 30.88
N TRP A 117 -4.42 17.07 30.09
CA TRP A 117 -4.28 15.93 29.20
C TRP A 117 -3.90 14.67 29.96
N GLU A 118 -4.72 13.62 29.85
CA GLU A 118 -4.36 12.28 30.32
C GLU A 118 -3.80 11.44 29.16
N THR A 119 -2.65 10.79 29.38
CA THR A 119 -2.04 9.96 28.35
C THR A 119 -2.88 8.71 28.10
N VAL A 120 -3.52 8.66 26.94
CA VAL A 120 -4.29 7.50 26.52
C VAL A 120 -3.36 6.39 26.08
N PRO A 121 -3.43 5.18 26.68
CA PRO A 121 -2.74 4.02 26.13
C PRO A 121 -3.42 3.61 24.82
N TYR A 122 -2.69 3.69 23.71
CA TYR A 122 -3.14 3.23 22.40
C TYR A 122 -2.13 2.28 21.78
N PHE A 123 -2.59 1.45 20.85
CA PHE A 123 -1.72 0.56 20.10
C PHE A 123 -0.83 1.35 19.14
N ASN A 124 0.48 1.37 19.39
CA ASN A 124 1.44 2.07 18.54
C ASN A 124 1.80 1.21 17.32
N ASN A 125 1.11 1.43 16.21
CA ASN A 125 1.33 0.73 14.95
C ASN A 125 2.57 1.21 14.19
N LYS A 126 3.26 2.27 14.66
CA LYS A 126 4.52 2.74 14.07
C LYS A 126 5.58 1.63 14.05
N ILE A 127 5.59 0.77 15.06
CA ILE A 127 6.51 -0.38 15.15
C ILE A 127 6.36 -1.31 13.94
N ILE A 128 5.13 -1.49 13.44
CA ILE A 128 4.84 -2.32 12.26
C ILE A 128 5.22 -1.58 10.98
N CYS A 129 4.96 -0.28 10.89
CA CYS A 129 5.42 0.54 9.76
C CYS A 129 6.94 0.53 9.64
N ASP A 130 7.65 0.73 10.75
CA ASP A 130 9.10 0.72 10.83
C ASP A 130 9.64 -0.67 10.44
N LEU A 131 9.05 -1.76 10.95
CA LEU A 131 9.38 -3.14 10.53
C LEU A 131 9.35 -3.34 9.00
N VAL A 132 8.39 -2.71 8.32
CA VAL A 132 8.23 -2.86 6.87
C VAL A 132 9.17 -1.92 6.11
N GLU A 133 9.28 -0.66 6.55
CA GLU A 133 9.90 0.42 5.78
C GLU A 133 11.33 0.82 6.20
N GLU A 134 11.82 0.32 7.34
CA GLU A 134 13.14 0.68 7.89
C GLU A 134 14.24 0.49 6.85
N LYS A 135 15.13 1.48 6.74
CA LYS A 135 16.25 1.41 5.81
C LYS A 135 17.19 0.29 6.24
N PHE A 136 17.59 -0.57 5.31
CA PHE A 136 18.49 -1.71 5.50
C PHE A 136 17.98 -2.89 6.35
N LYS A 137 16.99 -2.68 7.23
CA LYS A 137 16.43 -3.75 8.09
C LYS A 137 14.97 -4.09 7.81
N GLY A 138 14.24 -3.21 7.09
CA GLY A 138 12.85 -3.42 6.79
C GLY A 138 12.63 -4.50 5.74
N ILE A 139 11.44 -5.12 5.77
CA ILE A 139 11.05 -6.16 4.81
C ILE A 139 11.25 -5.70 3.36
N ILE A 140 10.90 -4.44 3.06
CA ILE A 140 11.06 -3.83 1.74
C ILE A 140 12.54 -3.76 1.34
N ALA A 141 13.41 -3.33 2.25
CA ALA A 141 14.84 -3.19 1.97
C ALA A 141 15.51 -4.55 1.73
N ILE A 142 15.11 -5.57 2.49
CA ILE A 142 15.60 -6.94 2.33
C ILE A 142 15.14 -7.54 0.99
N LEU A 143 13.87 -7.31 0.62
CA LEU A 143 13.32 -7.75 -0.66
C LEU A 143 14.07 -7.11 -1.83
N ASP A 144 14.36 -5.82 -1.72
CA ASP A 144 15.11 -5.07 -2.72
C ASP A 144 16.56 -5.56 -2.85
N GLU A 145 17.22 -5.85 -1.74
CA GLU A 145 18.59 -6.38 -1.74
C GLU A 145 18.66 -7.77 -2.39
N GLU A 146 17.70 -8.66 -2.11
CA GLU A 146 17.65 -9.99 -2.73
C GLU A 146 17.33 -9.92 -4.23
N CYS A 147 16.50 -8.96 -4.67
CA CYS A 147 16.26 -8.72 -6.11
C CYS A 147 17.52 -8.23 -6.85
N LEU A 148 18.44 -7.54 -6.16
CA LEU A 148 19.68 -7.02 -6.74
C LEU A 148 20.85 -8.00 -6.69
N ARG A 149 20.75 -9.07 -5.89
CA ARG A 149 21.82 -10.03 -5.67
C ARG A 149 22.15 -10.79 -6.98
N PRO A 150 23.41 -10.79 -7.44
CA PRO A 150 23.81 -11.62 -8.58
C PRO A 150 23.85 -13.10 -8.17
N GLY A 151 22.90 -13.90 -8.67
CA GLY A 151 22.82 -15.35 -8.41
C GLY A 151 21.40 -15.91 -8.60
N ASP A 152 21.20 -17.20 -8.27
CA ASP A 152 19.88 -17.84 -8.20
C ASP A 152 19.15 -17.40 -6.91
N ALA A 153 18.79 -16.11 -6.84
CA ALA A 153 17.93 -15.60 -5.78
C ALA A 153 16.55 -16.27 -5.89
N THR A 154 16.07 -16.86 -4.79
CA THR A 154 14.77 -17.55 -4.73
C THR A 154 13.95 -16.99 -3.57
N ASP A 155 12.63 -17.17 -3.63
CA ASP A 155 11.76 -16.71 -2.53
C ASP A 155 12.13 -17.36 -1.19
N ALA A 156 12.74 -18.55 -1.21
CA ALA A 156 13.28 -19.23 -0.04
C ALA A 156 14.50 -18.48 0.55
N THR A 157 15.44 -18.01 -0.29
CA THR A 157 16.60 -17.23 0.21
C THR A 157 16.16 -15.88 0.78
N PHE A 158 15.12 -15.29 0.21
CA PHE A 158 14.47 -14.10 0.78
C PHE A 158 13.89 -14.38 2.16
N LEU A 159 13.14 -15.48 2.33
CA LEU A 159 12.58 -15.86 3.62
C LEU A 159 13.66 -16.14 4.67
N GLU A 160 14.73 -16.84 4.31
CA GLU A 160 15.86 -17.11 5.22
C GLU A 160 16.52 -15.82 5.71
N LYS A 161 16.70 -14.84 4.81
CA LYS A 161 17.28 -13.55 5.17
C LYS A 161 16.36 -12.70 6.05
N LEU A 162 15.04 -12.76 5.80
CA LEU A 162 14.05 -12.17 6.70
C LEU A 162 14.15 -12.78 8.10
N GLU A 163 14.26 -14.10 8.20
CA GLU A 163 14.43 -14.80 9.48
C GLU A 163 15.71 -14.37 10.20
N GLU A 164 16.83 -14.27 9.49
CA GLU A 164 18.10 -13.86 10.11
C GLU A 164 18.07 -12.42 10.64
N THR A 165 17.44 -11.52 9.88
CA THR A 165 17.45 -10.07 10.15
C THR A 165 16.37 -9.64 11.14
N ILE A 166 15.18 -10.26 11.08
CA ILE A 166 13.96 -9.80 11.76
C ILE A 166 13.54 -10.73 12.94
N LYS A 167 14.27 -11.82 13.20
CA LYS A 167 13.93 -12.82 14.25
C LYS A 167 13.54 -12.30 15.64
N SER A 168 14.03 -11.13 16.05
CA SER A 168 13.75 -10.57 17.38
C SER A 168 12.49 -9.69 17.44
N HIS A 169 11.80 -9.48 16.32
CA HIS A 169 10.70 -8.52 16.27
C HIS A 169 9.36 -9.12 16.74
N PRO A 170 8.62 -8.47 17.67
CA PRO A 170 7.41 -9.06 18.27
C PRO A 170 6.24 -9.22 17.30
N HIS A 171 6.24 -8.46 16.20
CA HIS A 171 5.19 -8.52 15.17
C HIS A 171 5.53 -9.40 13.97
N PHE A 172 6.65 -10.13 14.01
CA PHE A 172 7.11 -10.99 12.92
C PHE A 172 7.27 -12.43 13.39
N LEU A 173 6.63 -13.37 12.69
CA LEU A 173 6.67 -14.79 13.01
C LEU A 173 6.93 -15.61 11.74
N THR A 174 7.78 -16.61 11.84
CA THR A 174 8.04 -17.58 10.76
C THR A 174 7.95 -19.00 11.29
N HIS A 175 7.95 -20.00 10.41
CA HIS A 175 7.88 -21.40 10.80
C HIS A 175 9.01 -21.81 11.77
N LYS A 176 10.22 -21.25 11.61
CA LYS A 176 11.37 -21.55 12.48
C LYS A 176 11.23 -20.91 13.87
N LEU A 177 10.65 -19.72 13.95
CA LEU A 177 10.51 -18.94 15.19
C LEU A 177 9.21 -19.24 15.95
N ALA A 178 8.22 -19.83 15.29
CA ALA A 178 6.92 -20.15 15.87
C ALA A 178 6.98 -21.32 16.88
N ASP A 179 6.12 -21.25 17.90
CA ASP A 179 5.85 -22.35 18.83
C ASP A 179 5.23 -23.57 18.13
N ALA A 180 5.29 -24.74 18.76
CA ALA A 180 4.75 -26.00 18.21
C ALA A 180 3.26 -25.93 17.82
N LYS A 181 2.48 -25.02 18.43
CA LYS A 181 1.07 -24.80 18.14
C LYS A 181 0.86 -23.93 16.90
N THR A 182 1.64 -22.86 16.73
CA THR A 182 1.59 -21.94 15.59
C THR A 182 2.23 -22.53 14.33
N ARG A 183 3.23 -23.42 14.47
CA ARG A 183 3.81 -24.21 13.36
C ARG A 183 2.82 -25.10 12.62
N LYS A 184 1.71 -25.51 13.26
CA LYS A 184 0.66 -26.31 12.59
C LYS A 184 -0.19 -25.47 11.62
N SER A 185 -0.19 -24.15 11.78
CA SER A 185 -0.98 -23.21 10.98
C SER A 185 -0.13 -22.38 10.01
N LEU A 186 1.19 -22.58 10.00
CA LEU A 186 2.14 -21.75 9.26
C LEU A 186 3.03 -22.65 8.39
N GLY A 187 2.94 -22.46 7.07
CA GLY A 187 3.75 -23.17 6.09
C GLY A 187 5.24 -22.84 6.20
N ARG A 188 6.08 -23.66 5.56
CA ARG A 188 7.55 -23.44 5.54
C ARG A 188 7.97 -22.27 4.65
N GLU A 189 7.13 -21.90 3.68
CA GLU A 189 7.34 -20.79 2.74
C GLU A 189 6.38 -19.63 3.04
N GLU A 190 6.08 -19.43 4.31
CA GLU A 190 5.16 -18.40 4.78
C GLU A 190 5.75 -17.65 5.96
N PHE A 191 5.51 -16.34 5.99
CA PHE A 191 5.74 -15.52 7.16
C PHE A 191 4.42 -14.91 7.62
N ARG A 192 4.32 -14.65 8.92
CA ARG A 192 3.16 -14.06 9.54
C ARG A 192 3.53 -12.72 10.15
N LEU A 193 2.73 -11.72 9.83
CA LEU A 193 2.90 -10.36 10.33
C LEU A 193 1.68 -10.00 11.18
N LEU A 194 1.94 -9.49 12.39
CA LEU A 194 0.91 -9.02 13.30
C LEU A 194 0.63 -7.53 13.05
N HIS A 195 -0.38 -7.26 12.25
CA HIS A 195 -0.88 -5.91 11.93
C HIS A 195 -1.78 -5.35 13.04
N TYR A 196 -2.12 -4.06 12.98
CA TYR A 196 -3.15 -3.47 13.87
C TYR A 196 -4.50 -4.21 13.80
N ALA A 197 -4.84 -4.74 12.62
CA ALA A 197 -6.07 -5.47 12.34
C ALA A 197 -6.06 -6.93 12.83
N GLY A 198 -4.87 -7.48 13.13
CA GLY A 198 -4.67 -8.88 13.49
C GLY A 198 -3.52 -9.54 12.74
N GLU A 199 -3.37 -10.85 12.94
CA GLU A 199 -2.34 -11.64 12.26
C GLU A 199 -2.73 -11.94 10.81
N VAL A 200 -1.79 -11.73 9.88
CA VAL A 200 -1.93 -12.07 8.47
C VAL A 200 -0.76 -12.94 8.05
N THR A 201 -1.05 -14.05 7.38
CA THR A 201 -0.04 -14.99 6.86
C THR A 201 0.15 -14.75 5.37
N TYR A 202 1.39 -14.48 4.98
CA TYR A 202 1.79 -14.21 3.60
C TYR A 202 2.67 -15.36 3.08
N SER A 203 2.38 -15.82 1.87
CA SER A 203 3.24 -16.77 1.16
C SER A 203 4.33 -16.00 0.44
N VAL A 204 5.60 -16.40 0.61
CA VAL A 204 6.72 -15.74 -0.10
C VAL A 204 6.77 -16.10 -1.59
N ALA A 205 5.99 -17.09 -2.04
CA ALA A 205 6.01 -17.55 -3.42
C ALA A 205 5.68 -16.40 -4.40
N GLY A 206 6.60 -16.15 -5.32
CA GLY A 206 6.50 -15.09 -6.34
C GLY A 206 6.73 -13.68 -5.81
N PHE A 207 7.25 -13.49 -4.58
CA PHE A 207 7.56 -12.14 -4.07
C PHE A 207 8.68 -11.48 -4.86
N LEU A 208 9.76 -12.21 -5.16
CA LEU A 208 10.88 -11.66 -5.94
C LEU A 208 10.46 -11.34 -7.36
N ASP A 209 9.71 -12.23 -8.01
CA ASP A 209 9.21 -12.04 -9.38
C ASP A 209 8.29 -10.82 -9.48
N LYS A 210 7.38 -10.65 -8.51
CA LYS A 210 6.45 -9.50 -8.47
C LYS A 210 7.15 -8.19 -8.13
N ASN A 211 8.24 -8.21 -7.35
CA ASN A 211 9.02 -7.01 -7.07
C ASN A 211 9.92 -6.61 -8.26
N ASN A 212 10.43 -7.61 -8.98
CA ASN A 212 11.24 -7.47 -10.18
C ASN A 212 10.39 -7.05 -11.38
N ASP A 213 10.04 -5.76 -11.47
CA ASP A 213 9.44 -5.18 -12.68
C ASP A 213 10.50 -5.03 -13.80
N LEU A 214 10.99 -6.17 -14.30
CA LEU A 214 12.19 -6.33 -15.15
C LEU A 214 12.02 -5.84 -16.60
N LEU A 215 10.95 -5.12 -16.93
CA LEU A 215 10.63 -4.79 -18.32
C LEU A 215 11.44 -3.66 -18.94
N PHE A 216 12.04 -2.81 -18.12
CA PHE A 216 12.65 -1.61 -18.67
C PHE A 216 13.97 -1.87 -19.41
N ARG A 217 14.63 -3.01 -19.17
CA ARG A 217 15.95 -3.27 -19.77
C ARG A 217 15.87 -3.75 -21.21
N ASN A 218 14.90 -4.60 -21.55
CA ASN A 218 14.81 -5.19 -22.89
C ASN A 218 13.96 -4.36 -23.87
N LEU A 219 13.02 -3.53 -23.39
CA LEU A 219 12.21 -2.67 -24.27
C LEU A 219 12.97 -1.44 -24.79
N LYS A 220 14.07 -1.05 -24.15
CA LYS A 220 14.90 0.07 -24.60
C LYS A 220 15.71 -0.26 -25.86
N GLU A 221 16.18 -1.51 -25.98
CA GLU A 221 16.93 -1.99 -27.14
C GLU A 221 16.02 -2.17 -28.37
N VAL A 222 14.82 -2.73 -28.20
CA VAL A 222 13.86 -2.99 -29.30
C VAL A 222 13.34 -1.69 -29.95
N ASN A 223 13.30 -0.58 -29.21
CA ASN A 223 12.82 0.70 -29.73
C ASN A 223 13.90 1.51 -30.47
N GLY A 224 15.19 1.19 -30.28
CA GLY A 224 16.30 1.81 -31.02
C GLY A 224 16.36 1.38 -32.48
N GLU A 225 15.96 0.15 -32.78
CA GLU A 225 16.00 -0.41 -34.14
C GLU A 225 14.73 -0.13 -34.96
N ALA A 226 13.57 0.04 -34.30
CA ALA A 226 12.31 0.35 -34.98
C ALA A 226 12.19 1.81 -35.46
N ALA A 227 13.09 2.71 -35.02
CA ALA A 227 13.11 4.12 -35.43
C ALA A 227 13.76 4.35 -36.81
N GLY A 228 14.30 3.30 -37.45
CA GLY A 228 15.07 3.42 -38.70
C GLY A 228 14.27 3.43 -40.00
N GLN A 229 12.99 3.03 -40.04
CA GLN A 229 12.27 2.91 -41.31
C GLN A 229 10.79 3.33 -41.23
N GLY A 230 10.45 4.36 -41.99
CA GLY A 230 9.12 4.46 -42.63
C GLY A 230 8.16 5.49 -42.03
N ARG A 231 7.92 6.55 -42.81
CA ARG A 231 6.85 7.55 -42.67
C ARG A 231 5.48 6.90 -42.39
N GLY A 232 4.86 7.29 -41.28
CA GLY A 232 3.45 7.06 -41.00
C GLY A 232 3.05 7.62 -39.62
N ARG A 233 2.41 8.80 -39.58
CA ARG A 233 1.80 9.36 -38.37
C ARG A 233 0.56 8.51 -38.01
N GLY A 234 0.78 7.48 -37.20
CA GLY A 234 -0.27 6.68 -36.59
C GLY A 234 -0.05 6.56 -35.08
N PRO A 235 -0.99 5.93 -34.34
CA PRO A 235 -0.93 5.80 -32.89
C PRO A 235 0.16 4.83 -32.40
N VAL A 236 1.30 4.74 -33.07
CA VAL A 236 2.46 3.91 -32.69
C VAL A 236 3.66 4.79 -32.36
N THR A 237 3.76 5.98 -32.97
CA THR A 237 4.84 6.95 -32.74
C THR A 237 4.74 7.66 -31.38
N TRP A 238 3.53 7.79 -30.80
CA TRP A 238 3.34 8.39 -29.46
C TRP A 238 3.82 7.46 -28.33
N MET A 239 3.67 6.14 -28.48
CA MET A 239 4.15 5.17 -27.50
C MET A 239 5.68 5.21 -27.36
N ALA A 240 6.39 5.48 -28.47
CA ALA A 240 7.85 5.58 -28.49
C ALA A 240 8.40 6.85 -27.80
N SER A 241 7.65 7.96 -27.82
CA SER A 241 8.03 9.21 -27.14
C SER A 241 7.83 9.13 -25.61
N ILE A 242 6.78 8.45 -25.15
CA ILE A 242 6.52 8.16 -23.72
C ILE A 242 7.60 7.24 -23.14
N LEU A 243 8.19 6.37 -23.98
CA LEU A 243 9.22 5.42 -23.60
C LEU A 243 10.62 6.03 -23.37
N ALA A 244 10.92 7.18 -23.97
CA ALA A 244 12.28 7.73 -24.02
C ALA A 244 12.61 8.74 -22.90
N SER A 245 11.61 9.26 -22.19
CA SER A 245 11.71 10.54 -21.47
C SER A 245 11.82 10.46 -19.95
N THR A 246 12.06 9.29 -19.34
CA THR A 246 12.24 9.20 -17.88
C THR A 246 13.49 8.41 -17.51
N LEU A 247 14.38 9.09 -16.76
CA LEU A 247 15.58 8.59 -16.10
C LEU A 247 15.28 7.28 -15.33
N LEU A 248 16.28 6.39 -15.25
CA LEU A 248 16.19 5.04 -14.68
C LEU A 248 15.19 4.92 -13.51
N PRO A 249 14.02 4.28 -13.70
CA PRO A 249 13.22 3.82 -12.59
C PRO A 249 13.99 2.70 -11.88
N SER A 250 14.15 2.79 -10.57
CA SER A 250 14.63 1.68 -9.74
C SER A 250 13.79 0.43 -10.07
N CYS A 251 14.44 -0.70 -10.40
CA CYS A 251 13.82 -1.95 -10.85
C CYS A 251 12.97 -2.68 -9.79
N GLN A 252 12.40 -1.95 -8.83
CA GLN A 252 11.78 -2.48 -7.62
C GLN A 252 10.40 -1.84 -7.43
N ALA A 253 9.35 -2.61 -7.72
CA ALA A 253 7.97 -2.16 -7.64
C ALA A 253 7.60 -1.69 -6.22
N VAL A 254 8.10 -2.39 -5.19
CA VAL A 254 7.78 -2.08 -3.79
C VAL A 254 8.35 -0.72 -3.34
N THR A 255 9.53 -0.34 -3.82
CA THR A 255 10.15 0.94 -3.47
C THR A 255 9.48 2.11 -4.17
N GLN A 256 9.01 1.90 -5.41
CA GLN A 256 8.17 2.88 -6.11
C GLN A 256 6.83 3.07 -5.40
N PHE A 257 6.21 1.97 -4.95
CA PHE A 257 4.98 2.00 -4.17
C PHE A 257 5.18 2.76 -2.84
N LYS A 258 6.23 2.43 -2.08
CA LYS A 258 6.60 3.14 -0.84
C LYS A 258 6.75 4.63 -1.08
N THR A 259 7.49 5.03 -2.11
CA THR A 259 7.71 6.45 -2.44
C THR A 259 6.39 7.16 -2.79
N SER A 260 5.52 6.50 -3.54
CA SER A 260 4.19 7.04 -3.91
C SER A 260 3.30 7.20 -2.68
N LEU A 261 3.35 6.23 -1.75
CA LEU A 261 2.62 6.27 -0.50
C LEU A 261 3.12 7.41 0.40
N SER A 262 4.44 7.61 0.55
CA SER A 262 4.99 8.73 1.32
C SER A 262 4.50 10.09 0.80
N LYS A 263 4.49 10.29 -0.52
CA LYS A 263 3.95 11.51 -1.13
C LYS A 263 2.46 11.71 -0.83
N LEU A 264 1.68 10.63 -0.87
CA LEU A 264 0.26 10.69 -0.50
C LEU A 264 0.08 11.10 0.97
N MET A 265 0.89 10.55 1.88
CA MET A 265 0.83 10.89 3.31
C MET A 265 1.16 12.37 3.55
N GLU A 266 2.16 12.92 2.86
CA GLU A 266 2.50 14.34 2.93
C GLU A 266 1.33 15.23 2.49
N ILE A 267 0.64 14.86 1.40
CA ILE A 267 -0.55 15.59 0.93
C ILE A 267 -1.67 15.54 1.97
N LEU A 268 -1.93 14.37 2.56
CA LEU A 268 -2.97 14.19 3.57
C LEU A 268 -2.67 14.95 4.86
N MET A 269 -1.41 14.99 5.31
CA MET A 269 -0.99 15.79 6.47
C MET A 269 -1.21 17.30 6.30
N SER A 270 -1.18 17.79 5.05
CA SER A 270 -1.40 19.21 4.75
C SER A 270 -2.88 19.64 4.71
N LYS A 271 -3.81 18.71 4.94
CA LYS A 271 -5.26 18.90 4.78
C LYS A 271 -5.99 18.51 6.07
N GLU A 272 -7.20 19.04 6.23
CA GLU A 272 -8.12 18.58 7.27
C GLU A 272 -8.81 17.28 6.80
N PRO A 273 -8.64 16.14 7.50
CA PRO A 273 -9.17 14.87 7.05
C PRO A 273 -10.59 14.62 7.56
N SER A 274 -11.44 14.08 6.69
CA SER A 274 -12.73 13.49 7.05
C SER A 274 -12.75 12.02 6.65
N TYR A 275 -13.16 11.14 7.57
CA TYR A 275 -13.07 9.69 7.38
C TYR A 275 -14.45 9.05 7.24
N ILE A 276 -14.60 8.21 6.21
CA ILE A 276 -15.78 7.38 5.99
C ILE A 276 -15.32 5.92 6.00
N ARG A 277 -15.92 5.09 6.86
CA ARG A 277 -15.60 3.66 6.97
C ARG A 277 -16.81 2.86 6.47
N CYS A 278 -16.65 2.20 5.34
CA CYS A 278 -17.68 1.37 4.73
C CYS A 278 -17.65 -0.06 5.30
N ILE A 279 -18.82 -0.63 5.62
CA ILE A 279 -18.96 -2.00 6.13
C ILE A 279 -19.85 -2.80 5.18
N LYS A 280 -19.38 -3.96 4.74
CA LYS A 280 -20.15 -4.90 3.91
C LYS A 280 -21.06 -5.77 4.79
N LEU A 281 -22.37 -5.81 4.52
CA LEU A 281 -23.30 -6.57 5.37
C LEU A 281 -23.24 -8.09 5.16
N ASN A 282 -22.95 -8.53 3.93
CA ASN A 282 -22.84 -9.95 3.56
C ASN A 282 -22.11 -10.10 2.22
N ASP A 283 -21.50 -11.26 1.99
CA ASP A 283 -20.78 -11.55 0.75
C ASP A 283 -21.67 -11.77 -0.48
N ALA A 284 -22.91 -12.20 -0.24
CA ALA A 284 -23.91 -12.47 -1.27
C ALA A 284 -24.51 -11.19 -1.90
N LYS A 285 -24.15 -10.00 -1.42
CA LYS A 285 -24.70 -8.70 -1.84
C LYS A 285 -26.23 -8.63 -1.74
N GLN A 286 -26.83 -9.34 -0.79
CA GLN A 286 -28.27 -9.40 -0.57
C GLN A 286 -28.73 -8.30 0.41
N PRO A 287 -29.82 -7.57 0.10
CA PRO A 287 -30.39 -6.62 1.06
C PRO A 287 -30.98 -7.36 2.27
N GLY A 288 -30.95 -6.75 3.45
CA GLY A 288 -31.56 -7.29 4.68
C GLY A 288 -30.83 -8.46 5.35
N ARG A 289 -29.77 -9.00 4.73
CA ARG A 289 -28.95 -10.06 5.31
C ARG A 289 -27.77 -9.48 6.09
N PHE A 290 -27.70 -9.82 7.38
CA PHE A 290 -26.65 -9.40 8.29
C PHE A 290 -25.78 -10.60 8.66
N ASP A 291 -24.51 -10.59 8.24
CA ASP A 291 -23.53 -11.59 8.63
C ASP A 291 -22.69 -11.06 9.79
N GLU A 292 -22.98 -11.54 11.00
CA GLU A 292 -22.32 -11.07 12.21
C GLU A 292 -20.83 -11.41 12.22
N VAL A 293 -20.43 -12.57 11.68
CA VAL A 293 -19.04 -13.01 11.67
C VAL A 293 -18.23 -12.11 10.73
N LEU A 294 -18.75 -11.88 9.52
CA LEU A 294 -18.15 -10.99 8.55
C LEU A 294 -17.99 -9.58 9.13
N ILE A 295 -19.07 -9.01 9.69
CA ILE A 295 -19.07 -7.65 10.23
C ILE A 295 -18.12 -7.53 11.43
N ARG A 296 -18.09 -8.51 12.33
CA ARG A 296 -17.15 -8.55 13.46
C ARG A 296 -15.70 -8.51 12.97
N HIS A 297 -15.39 -9.23 11.89
CA HIS A 297 -14.06 -9.16 11.26
C HIS A 297 -13.78 -7.74 10.73
N GLN A 298 -14.73 -7.07 10.07
CA GLN A 298 -14.54 -5.68 9.59
C GLN A 298 -14.37 -4.66 10.68
N VAL A 299 -15.15 -4.77 11.75
CA VAL A 299 -15.00 -3.90 12.92
C VAL A 299 -13.59 -3.99 13.50
N LYS A 300 -13.01 -5.20 13.50
CA LYS A 300 -11.63 -5.44 13.92
C LYS A 300 -10.62 -4.82 12.95
N TYR A 301 -10.69 -5.14 11.66
CA TYR A 301 -9.67 -4.68 10.70
C TYR A 301 -9.79 -3.21 10.29
N LEU A 302 -10.96 -2.57 10.46
CA LEU A 302 -11.12 -1.11 10.30
C LEU A 302 -10.62 -0.34 11.53
N GLY A 303 -10.19 -1.04 12.59
CA GLY A 303 -9.69 -0.42 13.82
C GLY A 303 -10.76 0.38 14.58
N LEU A 304 -12.05 0.11 14.37
CA LEU A 304 -13.13 0.92 14.93
C LEU A 304 -13.12 0.94 16.47
N MET A 305 -12.76 -0.19 17.08
CA MET A 305 -12.66 -0.30 18.53
C MET A 305 -11.54 0.57 19.10
N GLU A 306 -10.40 0.65 18.42
CA GLU A 306 -9.28 1.46 18.85
C GLU A 306 -9.59 2.95 18.65
N ASN A 307 -10.24 3.30 17.53
CA ASN A 307 -10.72 4.67 17.30
C ASN A 307 -11.70 5.12 18.41
N LEU A 308 -12.60 4.22 18.85
CA LEU A 308 -13.49 4.49 19.97
C LEU A 308 -12.74 4.66 21.28
N ARG A 309 -11.70 3.85 21.54
CA ARG A 309 -10.88 3.99 22.75
C ARG A 309 -10.16 5.33 22.79
N VAL A 310 -9.50 5.72 21.71
CA VAL A 310 -8.81 7.02 21.63
C VAL A 310 -9.77 8.17 21.87
N ARG A 311 -10.97 8.15 21.27
CA ARG A 311 -11.99 9.19 21.49
C ARG A 311 -12.66 9.16 22.86
N ARG A 312 -12.78 7.99 23.49
CA ARG A 312 -13.44 7.83 24.81
C ARG A 312 -12.50 7.98 25.99
N ALA A 313 -11.20 7.81 25.79
CA ALA A 313 -10.23 8.06 26.85
C ALA A 313 -10.08 9.57 27.12
N GLY A 314 -10.53 10.40 26.18
CA GLY A 314 -10.88 11.79 26.47
C GLY A 314 -12.31 11.98 27.00
N PHE A 315 -12.78 13.22 27.01
CA PHE A 315 -14.15 13.56 27.36
C PHE A 315 -15.07 13.19 26.19
N ALA A 316 -15.75 12.04 26.31
CA ALA A 316 -16.60 11.49 25.26
C ALA A 316 -17.76 12.41 24.81
N TYR A 317 -18.10 13.42 25.62
CA TYR A 317 -19.11 14.41 25.30
C TYR A 317 -18.56 15.82 25.48
N ARG A 318 -18.54 16.58 24.39
CA ARG A 318 -18.08 17.98 24.37
C ARG A 318 -19.15 18.82 23.69
N ARG A 319 -19.59 19.88 24.37
CA ARG A 319 -20.49 20.89 23.80
C ARG A 319 -20.22 22.23 24.42
N LYS A 320 -20.35 23.28 23.59
CA LYS A 320 -20.37 24.66 24.06
C LYS A 320 -21.45 24.85 25.11
N TYR A 321 -21.15 25.67 26.11
CA TYR A 321 -22.03 25.96 27.24
C TYR A 321 -23.44 26.37 26.81
N GLU A 322 -23.58 27.24 25.81
CA GLU A 322 -24.87 27.73 25.31
C GLU A 322 -25.79 26.58 24.84
N VAL A 323 -25.23 25.65 24.06
CA VAL A 323 -25.96 24.51 23.50
C VAL A 323 -26.30 23.49 24.58
N PHE A 324 -25.40 23.31 25.55
CA PHE A 324 -25.66 22.45 26.70
C PHE A 324 -26.78 23.01 27.57
N LEU A 325 -26.75 24.30 27.89
CA LEU A 325 -27.76 24.97 28.71
C LEU A 325 -29.15 24.92 28.05
N GLN A 326 -29.25 25.22 26.75
CA GLN A 326 -30.53 25.14 26.03
C GLN A 326 -31.19 23.75 26.13
N ARG A 327 -30.38 22.69 26.12
CA ARG A 327 -30.85 21.30 26.13
C ARG A 327 -31.12 20.80 27.55
N SER A 328 -30.29 21.20 28.52
CA SER A 328 -30.38 20.79 29.92
C SER A 328 -31.41 21.62 30.71
N LEU A 329 -31.79 22.81 30.25
CA LEU A 329 -32.85 23.61 30.88
C LEU A 329 -34.17 22.83 30.95
N PHE A 330 -34.50 22.06 29.92
CA PHE A 330 -35.69 21.19 29.93
C PHE A 330 -35.64 20.11 31.01
N ILE A 331 -34.44 19.58 31.32
CA ILE A 331 -34.26 18.58 32.38
C ILE A 331 -34.41 19.20 33.76
N ILE A 332 -33.86 20.41 33.97
CA ILE A 332 -33.98 21.14 35.24
C ILE A 332 -35.42 21.55 35.51
N ILE A 333 -36.15 22.00 34.48
CA ILE A 333 -37.57 22.36 34.61
C ILE A 333 -38.42 21.13 34.96
N LEU A 334 -38.13 19.96 34.41
CA LEU A 334 -38.86 18.72 34.74
C LEU A 334 -38.58 18.20 36.17
N ILE A 335 -37.35 18.36 36.67
CA ILE A 335 -37.00 17.94 38.04
C ILE A 335 -37.63 18.85 39.10
N PHE A 336 -37.93 20.11 38.78
CA PHE A 336 -38.64 21.04 39.68
C PHE A 336 -40.17 20.98 39.55
N ILE A 337 -40.71 20.28 38.54
CA ILE A 337 -42.15 20.09 38.33
C ILE A 337 -42.64 18.72 38.82
N LEU A 338 -41.72 17.77 39.07
CA LEU A 338 -41.95 16.52 39.81
C LEU A 338 -41.62 16.72 41.30
#